data_AF-A0A6G4N812-F1
#
_entry.id   AF-A0A6G4N812-F1
#
_cell.length_a   1.000
_cell.length_b   1.000
_cell.length_c   1.000
_cell.angle_alpha   90.00
_cell.angle_beta   90.00
_cell.angle_gamma   90.00
#
_symmetry.space_group_name_H-M   'P 1'
#
loop_
_entity.id
_entity.type
_entity.pdbx_description
1 polymer ?
#
loop_
_entity_poly.entity_id
_entity_poly.type
_entity_poly.pdbx_seq_one_letter_code
_entity_poly.pdbx_strand_id
1 'polypeptide(L)'
;IVQHMKALFKCKNYLQIDTKIDMINNQLHQDIATNISEAAYLLWLLSRNNIGFRDLKVLHNRFIEKYGFEQLVNVKDLLSDITGFGPSIYNEVKGDENNIVMLKQKFLHALRNNDEIVINEKDVESLINDNTINNYHAPMSADVYAELYLGRFYNQYNELIVISPLTASFNAGATFGRFHHLIDTETLAKLEHEKGHYYQKMICDDNVEMISINNIPKYPRNHNVLTNHDSYEYSLNLGSSNSYSKYELTLDDIYVGATFNKLYLYSSQLNKRVLFESNNMYNFLKECNLYRLLREISMESVKCIEPMNDVSIDSFSYSPRIRYKNVILKPAYWKINEMVLPLPKNEEWDQQFLKYQEQFNIP
;
A
#
# COMPACT_ATOMS: atom_id res chain seq x y z
N ILE A 1 25.98 -23.83 -13.17
CA ILE A 1 24.53 -23.52 -13.14
C ILE A 1 24.13 -22.67 -14.35
N VAL A 2 24.32 -21.35 -14.36
CA VAL A 2 23.80 -20.42 -15.41
C VAL A 2 24.11 -20.87 -16.86
N GLN A 3 25.32 -21.35 -17.15
CA GLN A 3 25.69 -21.84 -18.48
C GLN A 3 24.82 -23.03 -18.95
N HIS A 4 24.48 -23.97 -18.05
CA HIS A 4 23.61 -25.10 -18.37
C HIS A 4 22.18 -24.64 -18.64
N MET A 5 21.65 -23.74 -17.81
CA MET A 5 20.30 -23.19 -18.00
C MET A 5 20.20 -22.41 -19.32
N LYS A 6 21.23 -21.64 -19.68
CA LYS A 6 21.35 -20.92 -20.96
C LYS A 6 21.42 -21.84 -22.18
N ALA A 7 21.87 -23.08 -22.02
CA ALA A 7 21.86 -24.10 -23.07
C ALA A 7 20.47 -24.73 -23.27
N LEU A 8 19.63 -24.75 -22.22
CA LEU A 8 18.23 -25.22 -22.29
C LEU A 8 17.29 -24.12 -22.82
N PHE A 9 17.39 -22.91 -22.28
CA PHE A 9 16.54 -21.77 -22.67
C PHE A 9 17.27 -20.43 -22.47
N LYS A 10 17.23 -19.55 -23.47
CA LYS A 10 17.94 -18.26 -23.46
C LYS A 10 17.06 -17.12 -22.94
N CYS A 11 17.16 -16.82 -21.64
CA CYS A 11 16.51 -15.68 -21.01
C CYS A 11 17.52 -14.58 -20.58
N LYS A 12 17.03 -13.51 -19.94
CA LYS A 12 17.88 -12.45 -19.33
C LYS A 12 18.41 -12.86 -17.95
N ASN A 13 17.53 -13.32 -17.07
CA ASN A 13 17.82 -13.67 -15.67
C ASN A 13 17.52 -15.15 -15.46
N TYR A 14 18.46 -15.88 -14.85
CA TYR A 14 18.40 -17.35 -14.71
C TYR A 14 18.12 -17.82 -13.29
N LEU A 15 18.39 -16.99 -12.29
CA LEU A 15 18.30 -17.34 -10.87
C LEU A 15 17.63 -16.20 -10.11
N GLN A 16 16.80 -16.55 -9.14
CA GLN A 16 16.46 -15.73 -7.99
C GLN A 16 17.33 -16.20 -6.82
N ILE A 17 17.81 -15.25 -6.02
CA ILE A 17 18.51 -15.52 -4.76
C ILE A 17 17.87 -14.59 -3.74
N ASP A 18 17.28 -15.19 -2.72
CA ASP A 18 16.80 -14.49 -1.53
C ASP A 18 17.73 -14.87 -0.37
N THR A 19 18.23 -13.87 0.35
CA THR A 19 19.31 -14.06 1.33
C THR A 19 18.80 -13.77 2.73
N LYS A 20 18.87 -14.77 3.62
CA LYS A 20 18.73 -14.58 5.06
C LYS A 20 20.05 -14.09 5.64
N ILE A 21 19.98 -13.17 6.61
CA ILE A 21 21.12 -12.77 7.45
C ILE A 21 20.76 -13.19 8.87
N ASP A 22 21.59 -14.05 9.47
CA ASP A 22 21.41 -14.44 10.86
C ASP A 22 21.96 -13.34 11.79
N MET A 23 21.20 -13.00 12.83
CA MET A 23 21.49 -11.88 13.72
C MET A 23 21.76 -12.37 15.14
N ILE A 24 22.79 -11.82 15.79
CA ILE A 24 23.19 -12.16 17.17
C ILE A 24 22.10 -11.76 18.18
N ASN A 25 21.42 -10.65 17.91
CA ASN A 25 20.18 -10.24 18.57
C ASN A 25 19.28 -9.56 17.53
N ASN A 26 17.98 -9.87 17.56
CA ASN A 26 16.95 -9.28 16.72
C ASN A 26 15.76 -8.85 17.59
N GLN A 27 16.05 -8.01 18.59
CA GLN A 27 15.06 -7.47 19.52
C GLN A 27 15.19 -5.95 19.55
N LEU A 28 14.05 -5.27 19.48
CA LEU A 28 13.91 -3.82 19.60
C LEU A 28 13.10 -3.49 20.84
N HIS A 29 13.23 -2.28 21.38
CA HIS A 29 12.39 -1.84 22.50
C HIS A 29 10.94 -1.64 22.02
N GLN A 30 9.96 -1.97 22.87
CA GLN A 30 8.54 -1.92 22.49
C GLN A 30 8.11 -0.50 22.05
N ASP A 31 8.70 0.53 22.64
CA ASP A 31 8.45 1.94 22.28
C ASP A 31 8.72 2.23 20.80
N ILE A 32 9.66 1.53 20.15
CA ILE A 32 9.96 1.71 18.72
C ILE A 32 8.77 1.24 17.88
N ALA A 33 8.15 0.11 18.25
CA ALA A 33 6.93 -0.37 17.61
C ALA A 33 5.75 0.56 17.91
N THR A 34 5.64 1.11 19.13
CA THR A 34 4.63 2.12 19.50
C THR A 34 4.78 3.39 18.67
N ASN A 35 5.98 3.95 18.56
CA ASN A 35 6.29 5.14 17.77
C ASN A 35 5.97 4.95 16.27
N ILE A 36 6.30 3.78 15.70
CA ILE A 36 5.93 3.42 14.32
C ILE A 36 4.41 3.30 14.16
N SER A 37 3.71 2.75 15.15
CA SER A 37 2.25 2.58 15.13
C SER A 37 1.51 3.92 15.23
N GLU A 38 1.95 4.81 16.12
CA GLU A 38 1.46 6.19 16.20
C GLU A 38 1.70 6.95 14.89
N ALA A 39 2.89 6.81 14.29
CA ALA A 39 3.21 7.45 13.03
C ALA A 39 2.35 6.91 11.88
N ALA A 40 2.06 5.61 11.83
CA ALA A 40 1.15 5.00 10.87
C ALA A 40 -0.29 5.51 11.04
N TYR A 41 -0.77 5.68 12.28
CA TYR A 41 -2.08 6.28 12.57
C TYR A 41 -2.14 7.78 12.20
N LEU A 42 -1.09 8.54 12.48
CA LEU A 42 -0.98 9.95 12.09
C LEU A 42 -0.95 10.09 10.55
N LEU A 43 -0.23 9.19 9.85
CA LEU A 43 -0.27 9.12 8.40
C LEU A 43 -1.66 8.71 7.89
N TRP A 44 -2.38 7.82 8.56
CA TRP A 44 -3.78 7.51 8.22
C TRP A 44 -4.71 8.71 8.37
N LEU A 45 -4.56 9.52 9.43
CA LEU A 45 -5.30 10.78 9.58
C LEU A 45 -4.97 11.76 8.44
N LEU A 46 -3.68 11.96 8.16
CA LEU A 46 -3.15 12.81 7.09
C LEU A 46 -3.40 12.27 5.67
N SER A 47 -3.80 11.01 5.51
CA SER A 47 -4.15 10.40 4.22
C SER A 47 -5.46 10.98 3.70
N ARG A 48 -5.65 10.97 2.37
CA ARG A 48 -6.83 11.57 1.74
C ARG A 48 -8.12 11.05 2.36
N ASN A 49 -9.04 11.97 2.62
CA ASN A 49 -10.29 11.70 3.33
C ASN A 49 -11.32 11.00 2.43
N ASN A 50 -10.93 9.90 1.78
CA ASN A 50 -11.79 9.03 0.99
C ASN A 50 -11.67 7.55 1.39
N ILE A 51 -12.82 6.90 1.54
CA ILE A 51 -12.93 5.44 1.66
C ILE A 51 -12.96 4.85 0.24
N GLY A 52 -12.22 3.77 0.01
CA GLY A 52 -12.19 2.99 -1.24
C GLY A 52 -11.47 3.68 -2.40
N PHE A 53 -11.30 2.93 -3.50
CA PHE A 53 -10.71 3.42 -4.75
C PHE A 53 -11.70 4.27 -5.56
N ARG A 54 -11.19 5.28 -6.28
CA ARG A 54 -12.01 6.31 -6.96
C ARG A 54 -12.81 5.77 -8.14
N ASP A 55 -12.12 5.06 -9.03
CA ASP A 55 -12.72 4.40 -10.20
C ASP A 55 -13.85 3.46 -9.78
N LEU A 56 -13.72 2.84 -8.60
CA LEU A 56 -14.70 1.91 -8.06
C LEU A 56 -16.02 2.59 -7.69
N LYS A 57 -16.02 3.85 -7.23
CA LYS A 57 -17.25 4.63 -7.01
C LYS A 57 -17.96 4.98 -8.33
N VAL A 58 -17.20 5.15 -9.41
CA VAL A 58 -17.78 5.33 -10.75
C VAL A 58 -18.36 4.00 -11.26
N LEU A 59 -17.71 2.88 -10.98
CA LEU A 59 -18.23 1.54 -11.29
C LEU A 59 -19.49 1.21 -10.47
N HIS A 60 -19.51 1.55 -9.18
CA HIS A 60 -20.63 1.36 -8.26
C HIS A 60 -21.92 2.03 -8.76
N ASN A 61 -21.86 3.32 -9.11
CA ASN A 61 -22.99 4.03 -9.71
C ASN A 61 -23.48 3.37 -11.01
N ARG A 62 -22.57 2.98 -11.91
CA ARG A 62 -22.91 2.31 -13.19
C ARG A 62 -23.48 0.91 -12.98
N PHE A 63 -23.03 0.19 -11.95
CA PHE A 63 -23.58 -1.11 -11.58
C PHE A 63 -25.04 -0.97 -11.13
N ILE A 64 -25.34 0.01 -10.25
CA ILE A 64 -26.72 0.29 -9.80
C ILE A 64 -27.59 0.70 -10.99
N GLU A 65 -27.12 1.58 -11.87
CA GLU A 65 -27.84 2.02 -13.08
C GLU A 65 -28.22 0.85 -14.01
N LYS A 66 -27.35 -0.15 -14.13
CA LYS A 66 -27.52 -1.27 -15.07
C LYS A 66 -28.18 -2.53 -14.49
N TYR A 67 -27.94 -2.82 -13.21
CA TYR A 67 -28.32 -4.08 -12.55
C TYR A 67 -29.16 -3.89 -11.28
N GLY A 68 -29.18 -2.68 -10.69
CA GLY A 68 -29.85 -2.40 -9.42
C GLY A 68 -29.16 -3.02 -8.20
N PHE A 69 -29.91 -3.15 -7.10
CA PHE A 69 -29.43 -3.72 -5.83
C PHE A 69 -29.77 -5.21 -5.65
N GLU A 70 -30.78 -5.71 -6.37
CA GLU A 70 -31.34 -7.06 -6.22
C GLU A 70 -30.64 -8.13 -7.08
N GLN A 71 -29.64 -7.74 -7.90
CA GLN A 71 -28.95 -8.65 -8.83
C GLN A 71 -27.53 -8.96 -8.37
N LEU A 72 -27.24 -10.27 -8.30
CA LEU A 72 -25.88 -10.79 -8.20
C LEU A 72 -25.36 -11.06 -9.61
N VAL A 73 -24.35 -10.31 -10.05
CA VAL A 73 -23.74 -10.45 -11.39
C VAL A 73 -22.44 -11.22 -11.27
N ASN A 74 -22.27 -12.32 -12.01
CA ASN A 74 -21.02 -13.08 -11.99
C ASN A 74 -19.86 -12.20 -12.49
N VAL A 75 -18.69 -12.30 -11.86
CA VAL A 75 -17.55 -11.42 -12.14
C VAL A 75 -17.08 -11.48 -13.60
N LYS A 76 -17.22 -12.64 -14.27
CA LYS A 76 -16.91 -12.81 -15.70
C LYS A 76 -17.91 -12.04 -16.59
N ASP A 77 -19.19 -12.10 -16.27
CA ASP A 77 -20.24 -11.38 -17.00
C ASP A 77 -20.17 -9.87 -16.79
N LEU A 78 -19.72 -9.42 -15.61
CA LEU A 78 -19.46 -8.02 -15.34
C LEU A 78 -18.25 -7.47 -16.13
N LEU A 79 -17.23 -8.30 -16.33
CA LEU A 79 -16.02 -7.98 -17.11
C LEU A 79 -16.18 -8.21 -18.62
N SER A 80 -17.28 -8.82 -19.07
CA SER A 80 -17.56 -9.13 -20.47
C SER A 80 -17.76 -7.87 -21.32
N ASP A 81 -17.17 -7.85 -22.51
CA ASP A 81 -17.35 -6.81 -23.53
C ASP A 81 -18.77 -6.80 -24.13
N ILE A 82 -19.51 -7.91 -23.99
CA ILE A 82 -20.85 -8.11 -24.59
C ILE A 82 -21.96 -7.87 -23.55
N THR A 83 -21.79 -8.42 -22.34
CA THR A 83 -22.82 -8.43 -21.28
C THR A 83 -22.50 -7.49 -20.11
N GLY A 84 -21.25 -7.05 -19.96
CA GLY A 84 -20.72 -6.34 -18.80
C GLY A 84 -20.35 -4.88 -19.08
N PHE A 85 -19.18 -4.49 -18.57
CA PHE A 85 -18.55 -3.18 -18.85
C PHE A 85 -17.26 -3.30 -19.69
N GLY A 86 -16.77 -4.51 -19.96
CA GLY A 86 -15.60 -4.76 -20.81
C GLY A 86 -14.35 -3.95 -20.40
N PRO A 87 -13.60 -3.37 -21.35
CA PRO A 87 -12.44 -2.52 -21.05
C PRO A 87 -12.82 -1.24 -20.31
N SER A 88 -14.07 -0.77 -20.47
CA SER A 88 -14.58 0.46 -19.84
C SER A 88 -14.92 0.30 -18.35
N ILE A 89 -14.69 -0.87 -17.74
CA ILE A 89 -14.92 -1.08 -16.32
C ILE A 89 -14.10 -0.10 -15.45
N TYR A 90 -12.94 0.34 -15.97
CA TYR A 90 -12.11 1.40 -15.42
C TYR A 90 -12.10 2.62 -16.34
N ASN A 91 -12.39 3.79 -15.75
CA ASN A 91 -12.26 5.11 -16.38
C ASN A 91 -11.20 5.91 -15.61
N GLU A 92 -10.41 6.75 -16.27
CA GLU A 92 -9.45 7.62 -15.59
C GLU A 92 -10.18 8.70 -14.77
N VAL A 93 -10.19 8.55 -13.44
CA VAL A 93 -10.69 9.56 -12.51
C VAL A 93 -9.53 10.36 -11.93
N LYS A 94 -9.49 11.68 -12.17
CA LYS A 94 -8.53 12.53 -11.46
C LYS A 94 -8.80 12.49 -9.96
N GLY A 95 -7.76 12.25 -9.17
CA GLY A 95 -7.86 12.27 -7.72
C GLY A 95 -7.92 13.70 -7.19
N ASP A 96 -8.73 13.92 -6.15
CA ASP A 96 -8.43 14.98 -5.20
C ASP A 96 -7.07 14.68 -4.57
N GLU A 97 -6.34 15.74 -4.23
CA GLU A 97 -5.01 15.70 -3.66
C GLU A 97 -5.05 16.26 -2.24
N ASN A 98 -4.18 15.79 -1.36
CA ASN A 98 -4.07 16.31 0.00
C ASN A 98 -3.70 17.80 0.00
N ASN A 99 -4.39 18.58 0.84
CA ASN A 99 -4.37 20.04 0.77
C ASN A 99 -4.59 20.67 2.17
N ILE A 100 -3.79 20.23 3.13
CA ILE A 100 -3.99 20.36 4.59
C ILE A 100 -3.55 21.75 5.06
N VAL A 101 -4.53 22.58 5.46
CA VAL A 101 -4.31 24.01 5.78
C VAL A 101 -3.30 24.23 6.91
N MET A 102 -3.32 23.37 7.94
CA MET A 102 -2.38 23.41 9.07
C MET A 102 -0.92 23.20 8.61
N LEU A 103 -0.68 22.25 7.69
CA LEU A 103 0.68 21.97 7.20
C LEU A 103 1.25 23.13 6.39
N LYS A 104 0.43 23.86 5.61
CA LYS A 104 0.85 25.07 4.89
C LYS A 104 1.40 26.14 5.82
N GLN A 105 0.75 26.37 6.96
CA GLN A 105 1.19 27.37 7.93
C GLN A 105 2.51 26.96 8.59
N LYS A 106 2.66 25.66 8.92
CA LYS A 106 3.95 25.11 9.40
C LYS A 106 5.04 25.17 8.33
N PHE A 107 4.75 24.89 7.06
CA PHE A 107 5.69 25.00 5.95
C PHE A 107 6.21 26.44 5.78
N LEU A 108 5.31 27.43 5.79
CA LEU A 108 5.71 28.84 5.76
C LEU A 108 6.52 29.27 6.99
N HIS A 109 6.23 28.71 8.17
CA HIS A 109 7.03 28.93 9.37
C HIS A 109 8.43 28.30 9.27
N ALA A 110 8.50 27.04 8.85
CA ALA A 110 9.73 26.28 8.64
C ALA A 110 10.67 26.98 7.64
N LEU A 111 10.15 27.39 6.47
CA LEU A 111 10.92 28.14 5.47
C LEU A 111 11.45 29.49 5.99
N ARG A 112 10.69 30.19 6.86
CA ARG A 112 11.09 31.50 7.39
C ARG A 112 12.15 31.44 8.49
N ASN A 113 12.31 30.29 9.16
CA ASN A 113 13.22 30.10 10.28
C ASN A 113 14.33 29.07 10.01
N ASN A 114 14.35 28.46 8.82
CA ASN A 114 15.21 27.34 8.45
C ASN A 114 15.07 26.13 9.41
N ASP A 115 13.83 25.77 9.70
CA ASP A 115 13.43 24.74 10.68
C ASP A 115 12.61 23.61 10.02
N GLU A 116 12.20 22.59 10.79
CA GLU A 116 11.36 21.48 10.37
C GLU A 116 9.85 21.79 10.47
N ILE A 117 9.02 21.04 9.73
CA ILE A 117 7.58 20.97 10.01
C ILE A 117 7.37 19.98 11.15
N VAL A 118 7.31 20.51 12.38
CA VAL A 118 7.02 19.73 13.59
C VAL A 118 5.51 19.65 13.82
N ILE A 119 4.98 18.43 13.77
CA ILE A 119 3.64 18.08 14.23
C ILE A 119 3.74 17.78 15.74
N ASN A 120 2.83 18.35 16.53
CA ASN A 120 2.70 18.16 17.98
C ASN A 120 1.28 17.67 18.33
N GLU A 121 1.06 17.28 19.59
CA GLU A 121 -0.20 16.65 20.00
C GLU A 121 -1.46 17.49 19.72
N LYS A 122 -1.38 18.84 19.76
CA LYS A 122 -2.54 19.69 19.41
C LYS A 122 -2.88 19.66 17.92
N ASP A 123 -1.87 19.44 17.07
CA ASP A 123 -2.10 19.23 15.64
C ASP A 123 -2.75 17.85 15.42
N VAL A 124 -2.36 16.83 16.20
CA VAL A 124 -2.97 15.48 16.16
C VAL A 124 -4.41 15.52 16.68
N GLU A 125 -4.68 16.22 17.78
CA GLU A 125 -6.04 16.50 18.29
C GLU A 125 -6.91 17.18 17.24
N SER A 126 -6.40 18.21 16.53
CA SER A 126 -7.14 18.81 15.41
C SER A 126 -7.42 17.78 14.32
N LEU A 127 -6.40 17.04 13.86
CA LEU A 127 -6.54 16.04 12.80
C LEU A 127 -7.54 14.92 13.17
N ILE A 128 -7.64 14.53 14.44
CA ILE A 128 -8.67 13.57 14.92
C ILE A 128 -10.07 14.20 14.84
N ASN A 129 -10.23 15.46 15.26
CA ASN A 129 -11.52 16.16 15.23
C ASN A 129 -11.98 16.53 13.81
N ASP A 130 -11.03 16.84 12.91
CA ASP A 130 -11.27 17.23 11.52
C ASP A 130 -11.48 16.02 10.59
N ASN A 131 -11.05 14.81 10.99
CA ASN A 131 -11.15 13.59 10.18
C ASN A 131 -12.57 13.00 10.20
N THR A 132 -13.31 13.20 9.12
CA THR A 132 -14.72 12.76 9.01
C THR A 132 -14.92 11.27 8.75
N ILE A 133 -13.85 10.48 8.58
CA ILE A 133 -13.92 9.03 8.36
C ILE A 133 -13.72 8.29 9.69
N ASN A 134 -14.73 7.52 10.11
CA ASN A 134 -14.68 6.70 11.32
C ASN A 134 -13.53 5.67 11.26
N ASN A 135 -12.86 5.44 12.39
CA ASN A 135 -11.77 4.45 12.55
C ASN A 135 -12.15 3.01 12.13
N TYR A 136 -13.45 2.67 12.05
CA TYR A 136 -13.93 1.41 11.44
C TYR A 136 -13.45 1.23 9.98
N HIS A 137 -13.15 2.32 9.28
CA HIS A 137 -12.60 2.31 7.92
C HIS A 137 -11.07 2.34 7.87
N ALA A 138 -10.36 2.18 8.99
CA ALA A 138 -8.91 1.95 8.96
C ALA A 138 -8.60 0.57 8.34
N PRO A 139 -7.41 0.35 7.76
CA PRO A 139 -7.01 -0.98 7.29
C PRO A 139 -6.94 -1.96 8.46
N MET A 140 -7.42 -3.20 8.25
CA MET A 140 -7.44 -4.23 9.29
C MET A 140 -6.02 -4.62 9.76
N SER A 141 -5.04 -4.53 8.87
CA SER A 141 -3.61 -4.72 9.16
C SER A 141 -2.75 -4.10 8.05
N ALA A 142 -1.46 -3.85 8.31
CA ALA A 142 -0.47 -3.45 7.32
C ALA A 142 0.95 -3.78 7.81
N ASP A 143 1.88 -4.06 6.90
CA ASP A 143 3.31 -3.99 7.17
C ASP A 143 3.74 -2.51 7.05
N VAL A 144 4.35 -1.92 8.07
CA VAL A 144 4.82 -0.52 8.05
C VAL A 144 6.34 -0.49 7.86
N TYR A 145 6.81 0.34 6.93
CA TYR A 145 8.23 0.41 6.55
C TYR A 145 8.94 1.59 7.21
N ALA A 146 9.97 1.31 8.01
CA ALA A 146 10.79 2.33 8.63
C ALA A 146 12.29 1.96 8.66
N GLU A 147 13.15 2.99 8.58
CA GLU A 147 14.58 2.91 8.85
C GLU A 147 14.85 3.40 10.28
N LEU A 148 15.74 2.73 11.01
CA LEU A 148 16.03 3.00 12.42
C LEU A 148 17.50 3.42 12.60
N TYR A 149 17.72 4.60 13.18
CA TYR A 149 19.03 5.18 13.41
C TYR A 149 19.29 5.34 14.92
N LEU A 150 20.20 4.53 15.47
CA LEU A 150 20.47 4.45 16.92
C LEU A 150 21.81 5.14 17.28
N GLY A 151 21.72 6.26 18.00
CA GLY A 151 22.86 7.08 18.42
C GLY A 151 22.51 8.55 18.61
N ARG A 152 23.45 9.34 19.15
CA ARG A 152 23.29 10.78 19.40
C ARG A 152 23.36 11.59 18.10
N PHE A 153 22.34 11.47 17.25
CA PHE A 153 22.42 11.93 15.86
C PHE A 153 21.65 13.21 15.54
N TYR A 154 20.53 13.51 16.21
CA TYR A 154 19.72 14.69 15.84
C TYR A 154 18.83 15.21 16.97
N ASN A 155 18.73 16.53 17.13
CA ASN A 155 17.82 17.24 18.05
C ASN A 155 17.65 16.59 19.44
N GLN A 156 18.78 16.20 20.06
CA GLN A 156 18.88 15.54 21.38
C GLN A 156 18.30 14.11 21.47
N TYR A 157 17.71 13.58 20.39
CA TYR A 157 17.27 12.19 20.33
C TYR A 157 18.46 11.21 20.20
N ASN A 158 18.39 10.10 20.94
CA ASN A 158 19.31 8.96 20.81
C ASN A 158 18.82 7.91 19.78
N GLU A 159 17.65 8.16 19.18
CA GLU A 159 16.94 7.26 18.28
C GLU A 159 16.15 8.12 17.28
N LEU A 160 16.28 7.86 15.99
CA LEU A 160 15.39 8.38 14.96
C LEU A 160 14.77 7.23 14.18
N ILE A 161 13.48 7.35 13.92
CA ILE A 161 12.71 6.47 13.04
C ILE A 161 12.39 7.27 11.78
N VAL A 162 12.67 6.75 10.60
CA VAL A 162 12.33 7.39 9.32
C VAL A 162 11.33 6.51 8.58
N ILE A 163 10.10 7.00 8.40
CA ILE A 163 9.09 6.27 7.62
C ILE A 163 9.49 6.28 6.15
N SER A 164 9.48 5.11 5.52
CA SER A 164 9.80 4.95 4.10
C SER A 164 8.76 5.66 3.21
N PRO A 165 9.15 6.19 2.03
CA PRO A 165 8.20 6.62 1.01
C PRO A 165 7.25 5.52 0.48
N LEU A 166 7.52 4.24 0.78
CA LEU A 166 6.55 3.14 0.58
C LEU A 166 5.46 3.13 1.66
N THR A 167 5.79 3.58 2.87
CA THR A 167 4.94 3.77 4.05
C THR A 167 4.30 2.50 4.59
N ALA A 168 3.33 1.90 3.88
CA ALA A 168 2.56 0.76 4.35
C ALA A 168 2.19 -0.20 3.22
N SER A 169 2.08 -1.50 3.53
CA SER A 169 1.37 -2.46 2.69
C SER A 169 -0.16 -2.34 2.87
N PHE A 170 -0.94 -3.10 2.10
CA PHE A 170 -2.40 -3.15 2.22
C PHE A 170 -2.92 -4.21 3.21
N ASN A 171 -2.03 -5.09 3.69
CA ASN A 171 -2.32 -6.20 4.60
C ASN A 171 -1.01 -6.72 5.20
N ALA A 172 -1.02 -7.11 6.48
CA ALA A 172 0.15 -7.69 7.12
C ALA A 172 0.54 -9.03 6.44
N GLY A 173 1.84 -9.29 6.33
CA GLY A 173 2.37 -10.46 5.63
C GLY A 173 2.63 -10.26 4.12
N ALA A 174 2.14 -9.17 3.52
CA ALA A 174 2.35 -8.87 2.10
C ALA A 174 3.84 -8.73 1.73
N THR A 175 4.64 -8.15 2.62
CA THR A 175 6.11 -8.03 2.49
C THR A 175 6.79 -9.39 2.61
N PHE A 176 6.32 -10.20 3.56
CA PHE A 176 7.00 -11.40 4.01
C PHE A 176 6.76 -12.61 3.11
N GLY A 177 5.67 -12.65 2.34
CA GLY A 177 5.26 -13.83 1.55
C GLY A 177 6.32 -14.37 0.59
N ARG A 178 7.11 -13.51 -0.08
CA ARG A 178 8.26 -13.96 -0.91
C ARG A 178 9.32 -14.68 -0.08
N PHE A 179 9.57 -14.15 1.12
CA PHE A 179 10.60 -14.62 2.05
C PHE A 179 10.09 -15.66 3.06
N HIS A 180 8.82 -16.09 2.94
CA HIS A 180 8.18 -17.08 3.84
C HIS A 180 9.02 -18.35 3.97
N HIS A 181 9.70 -18.78 2.89
CA HIS A 181 10.61 -19.92 2.87
C HIS A 181 11.95 -19.74 3.64
N LEU A 182 12.21 -18.55 4.18
CA LEU A 182 13.40 -18.20 4.99
C LEU A 182 13.04 -17.84 6.44
N ILE A 183 11.76 -17.56 6.73
CA ILE A 183 11.25 -17.21 8.05
C ILE A 183 10.90 -18.52 8.78
N ASP A 184 11.06 -18.55 10.10
CA ASP A 184 10.67 -19.70 10.92
C ASP A 184 9.14 -19.84 11.01
N THR A 185 8.69 -21.08 11.12
CA THR A 185 7.25 -21.42 11.16
C THR A 185 6.54 -20.90 12.40
N GLU A 186 7.26 -20.62 13.50
CA GLU A 186 6.67 -20.07 14.72
C GLU A 186 6.30 -18.59 14.56
N THR A 187 7.20 -17.78 13.98
CA THR A 187 6.95 -16.37 13.64
C THR A 187 5.82 -16.24 12.61
N LEU A 188 5.80 -17.13 11.61
CA LEU A 188 4.72 -17.17 10.62
C LEU A 188 3.37 -17.56 11.23
N ALA A 189 3.34 -18.56 12.11
CA ALA A 189 2.11 -18.96 12.81
C ALA A 189 1.57 -17.85 13.75
N LYS A 190 2.46 -17.07 14.40
CA LYS A 190 2.07 -15.90 15.20
C LYS A 190 1.42 -14.81 14.33
N LEU A 191 2.05 -14.46 13.22
CA LEU A 191 1.53 -13.47 12.27
C LEU A 191 0.13 -13.84 11.78
N GLU A 192 -0.08 -15.09 11.35
CA GLU A 192 -1.40 -15.54 10.86
C GLU A 192 -2.45 -15.67 11.97
N HIS A 193 -2.04 -16.01 13.20
CA HIS A 193 -2.94 -16.02 14.36
C HIS A 193 -3.40 -14.59 14.74
N GLU A 194 -2.48 -13.63 14.80
CA GLU A 194 -2.81 -12.22 15.08
C GLU A 194 -3.72 -11.66 13.98
N LYS A 195 -3.37 -11.87 12.71
CA LYS A 195 -4.23 -11.59 11.55
C LYS A 195 -5.63 -12.16 11.74
N GLY A 196 -5.76 -13.47 11.94
CA GLY A 196 -7.03 -14.17 12.12
C GLY A 196 -7.90 -13.57 13.24
N HIS A 197 -7.30 -13.25 14.39
CA HIS A 197 -7.98 -12.60 15.51
C HIS A 197 -8.53 -11.20 15.14
N TYR A 198 -7.78 -10.38 14.42
CA TYR A 198 -8.27 -9.06 13.98
C TYR A 198 -9.34 -9.15 12.90
N TYR A 199 -9.24 -10.06 11.92
CA TYR A 199 -10.32 -10.31 10.95
C TYR A 199 -11.62 -10.68 11.67
N GLN A 200 -11.58 -11.70 12.56
CA GLN A 200 -12.75 -12.14 13.33
C GLN A 200 -13.41 -10.98 14.09
N LYS A 201 -12.61 -10.13 14.74
CA LYS A 201 -13.09 -9.00 15.53
C LYS A 201 -13.75 -7.88 14.71
N MET A 202 -13.33 -7.66 13.46
CA MET A 202 -13.88 -6.60 12.60
C MET A 202 -15.01 -7.06 11.68
N ILE A 203 -15.13 -8.38 11.44
CA ILE A 203 -16.08 -9.00 10.52
C ILE A 203 -17.37 -9.51 11.22
N CYS A 204 -17.47 -9.41 12.55
CA CYS A 204 -18.54 -9.94 13.41
C CYS A 204 -19.97 -9.94 12.84
N ASP A 205 -20.37 -8.90 12.10
CA ASP A 205 -21.75 -8.72 11.61
C ASP A 205 -21.98 -9.08 10.13
N ASP A 206 -20.95 -9.16 9.28
CA ASP A 206 -21.08 -9.12 7.80
C ASP A 206 -20.97 -10.52 7.11
N ASN A 207 -20.82 -11.62 7.89
CA ASN A 207 -20.68 -13.03 7.46
C ASN A 207 -19.74 -13.24 6.24
N VAL A 208 -18.46 -12.89 6.44
CA VAL A 208 -17.45 -12.84 5.38
C VAL A 208 -16.44 -13.99 5.52
N GLU A 209 -15.98 -14.53 4.39
CA GLU A 209 -14.81 -15.41 4.31
C GLU A 209 -13.61 -14.67 3.68
N MET A 210 -12.42 -14.85 4.25
CA MET A 210 -11.16 -14.36 3.67
C MET A 210 -10.58 -15.41 2.71
N ILE A 211 -10.26 -15.00 1.49
CA ILE A 211 -9.79 -15.89 0.41
C ILE A 211 -8.41 -15.44 -0.07
N SER A 212 -7.44 -16.37 -0.16
CA SER A 212 -6.15 -16.07 -0.79
C SER A 212 -6.30 -16.00 -2.32
N ILE A 213 -5.92 -14.88 -2.94
CA ILE A 213 -5.97 -14.72 -4.40
C ILE A 213 -4.58 -14.77 -5.03
N ASN A 214 -4.39 -15.75 -5.92
CA ASN A 214 -3.14 -16.01 -6.62
C ASN A 214 -3.33 -15.74 -8.12
N ASN A 215 -2.29 -15.28 -8.82
CA ASN A 215 -2.39 -14.90 -10.23
C ASN A 215 -1.05 -15.03 -10.95
N ILE A 216 -1.08 -15.37 -12.25
CA ILE A 216 0.08 -15.20 -13.13
C ILE A 216 0.19 -13.72 -13.54
N PRO A 217 1.37 -13.07 -13.42
CA PRO A 217 1.50 -11.66 -13.77
C PRO A 217 1.34 -11.43 -15.26
N LYS A 218 0.64 -10.36 -15.64
CA LYS A 218 0.60 -9.81 -17.01
C LYS A 218 1.98 -9.56 -17.62
N TYR A 219 3.02 -9.37 -16.78
CA TYR A 219 4.41 -9.26 -17.22
C TYR A 219 5.29 -10.30 -16.49
N PRO A 220 5.82 -11.34 -17.19
CA PRO A 220 6.60 -12.42 -16.55
C PRO A 220 7.80 -11.98 -15.70
N ARG A 221 8.41 -10.81 -15.99
CA ARG A 221 9.48 -10.23 -15.16
C ARG A 221 9.07 -9.94 -13.71
N ASN A 222 7.76 -9.87 -13.43
CA ASN A 222 7.20 -9.56 -12.12
C ASN A 222 6.94 -10.83 -11.28
N HIS A 223 7.08 -12.04 -11.85
CA HIS A 223 6.73 -13.31 -11.20
C HIS A 223 7.50 -13.53 -9.88
N ASN A 224 8.77 -13.12 -9.86
CA ASN A 224 9.66 -13.06 -8.70
C ASN A 224 9.12 -12.24 -7.50
N VAL A 225 8.05 -11.46 -7.67
CA VAL A 225 7.42 -10.62 -6.62
C VAL A 225 6.08 -11.20 -6.19
N LEU A 226 5.50 -12.15 -6.94
CA LEU A 226 4.22 -12.77 -6.63
C LEU A 226 4.32 -14.02 -5.75
N THR A 227 5.53 -14.59 -5.59
CA THR A 227 5.80 -15.70 -4.66
C THR A 227 5.22 -15.41 -3.27
N ASN A 228 4.33 -16.28 -2.83
CA ASN A 228 3.60 -16.16 -1.56
C ASN A 228 3.32 -17.55 -0.97
N HIS A 229 2.74 -17.54 0.22
CA HIS A 229 2.04 -18.66 0.82
C HIS A 229 0.59 -18.22 1.11
N ASP A 230 -0.34 -19.16 1.13
CA ASP A 230 -1.75 -18.88 1.42
C ASP A 230 -1.99 -18.85 2.93
N SER A 231 -2.70 -17.84 3.42
CA SER A 231 -3.03 -17.69 4.85
C SER A 231 -4.35 -18.35 5.24
N TYR A 232 -5.20 -18.66 4.25
CA TYR A 232 -6.62 -18.97 4.45
C TYR A 232 -6.97 -20.37 3.93
N GLU A 233 -8.05 -20.97 4.45
CA GLU A 233 -8.47 -22.32 4.05
C GLU A 233 -8.91 -22.41 2.58
N TYR A 234 -9.32 -21.28 2.00
CA TYR A 234 -9.79 -21.13 0.63
C TYR A 234 -8.86 -20.25 -0.20
N SER A 235 -8.64 -20.65 -1.46
CA SER A 235 -7.93 -19.84 -2.47
C SER A 235 -8.76 -19.66 -3.75
N LEU A 236 -8.38 -18.67 -4.55
CA LEU A 236 -8.83 -18.48 -5.94
C LEU A 236 -7.59 -18.28 -6.82
N ASN A 237 -7.30 -19.24 -7.69
CA ASN A 237 -6.06 -19.24 -8.48
C ASN A 237 -6.31 -18.84 -9.94
N LEU A 238 -5.93 -17.61 -10.27
CA LEU A 238 -6.02 -17.07 -11.63
C LEU A 238 -4.83 -17.56 -12.47
N GLY A 239 -4.90 -18.83 -12.88
CA GLY A 239 -3.91 -19.49 -13.73
C GLY A 239 -2.64 -19.97 -13.02
N SER A 240 -2.46 -19.69 -11.73
CA SER A 240 -1.46 -20.38 -10.90
C SER A 240 -1.94 -21.81 -10.61
N SER A 241 -1.03 -22.79 -10.62
CA SER A 241 -1.29 -24.16 -10.15
C SER A 241 -0.87 -24.41 -8.70
N ASN A 242 -0.20 -23.43 -8.08
CA ASN A 242 0.40 -23.59 -6.76
C ASN A 242 -0.43 -22.80 -5.75
N SER A 243 -1.17 -23.54 -4.92
CA SER A 243 -1.87 -23.10 -3.73
C SER A 243 -1.61 -24.10 -2.61
N TYR A 244 -1.50 -23.60 -1.39
CA TYR A 244 -1.40 -24.38 -0.15
C TYR A 244 -2.71 -24.40 0.66
N SER A 245 -3.73 -23.65 0.21
CA SER A 245 -5.08 -23.71 0.79
C SER A 245 -5.70 -25.11 0.65
N LYS A 246 -6.61 -25.45 1.57
CA LYS A 246 -7.33 -26.74 1.58
C LYS A 246 -8.36 -26.85 0.45
N TYR A 247 -8.92 -25.71 0.05
CA TYR A 247 -10.02 -25.61 -0.89
C TYR A 247 -9.75 -24.52 -1.94
N GLU A 248 -10.36 -24.68 -3.10
CA GLU A 248 -10.31 -23.73 -4.21
C GLU A 248 -11.72 -23.31 -4.61
N LEU A 249 -11.90 -22.02 -4.88
CA LEU A 249 -13.12 -21.45 -5.46
C LEU A 249 -12.91 -21.24 -6.96
N THR A 250 -13.95 -21.47 -7.77
CA THR A 250 -13.96 -21.08 -9.19
C THR A 250 -14.55 -19.68 -9.39
N LEU A 251 -14.16 -19.01 -10.47
CA LEU A 251 -14.78 -17.78 -10.97
C LEU A 251 -16.26 -17.96 -11.35
N ASP A 252 -16.73 -19.19 -11.56
CA ASP A 252 -18.16 -19.47 -11.77
C ASP A 252 -18.99 -19.12 -10.52
N ASP A 253 -18.40 -19.23 -9.33
CA ASP A 253 -19.05 -19.01 -8.05
C ASP A 253 -18.89 -17.58 -7.49
N ILE A 254 -18.14 -16.69 -8.16
CA ILE A 254 -17.85 -15.33 -7.66
C ILE A 254 -18.76 -14.29 -8.32
N TYR A 255 -19.57 -13.61 -7.49
CA TYR A 255 -20.55 -12.61 -7.90
C TYR A 255 -20.29 -11.26 -7.21
N VAL A 256 -20.72 -10.17 -7.85
CA VAL A 256 -20.67 -8.79 -7.32
C VAL A 256 -22.05 -8.38 -6.77
N GLY A 257 -22.13 -7.87 -5.52
CA GLY A 257 -23.38 -7.90 -4.73
C GLY A 257 -23.47 -7.11 -3.24
N ALA A 258 -23.63 -5.93 -4.03
CA ALA A 258 -23.66 -4.43 -3.96
C ALA A 258 -24.83 -3.71 -3.25
N THR A 259 -24.55 -2.68 -2.44
CA THR A 259 -25.52 -1.88 -1.65
C THR A 259 -25.59 -0.41 -2.10
N PHE A 260 -26.41 0.41 -1.42
CA PHE A 260 -26.43 1.87 -1.56
C PHE A 260 -25.06 2.57 -1.44
N ASN A 261 -24.09 1.99 -0.72
CA ASN A 261 -22.85 2.66 -0.35
C ASN A 261 -21.56 2.04 -0.93
N LYS A 262 -21.61 0.77 -1.37
CA LYS A 262 -20.44 0.03 -1.86
C LYS A 262 -20.84 -1.12 -2.79
N LEU A 263 -19.98 -1.50 -3.74
CA LEU A 263 -19.99 -2.85 -4.31
C LEU A 263 -19.55 -3.86 -3.22
N TYR A 264 -19.59 -5.14 -3.56
CA TYR A 264 -19.14 -6.23 -2.71
C TYR A 264 -18.93 -7.50 -3.51
N LEU A 265 -18.33 -8.52 -2.90
CA LEU A 265 -18.16 -9.85 -3.48
C LEU A 265 -18.87 -10.91 -2.64
N TYR A 266 -19.44 -11.90 -3.32
CA TYR A 266 -20.21 -13.00 -2.76
C TYR A 266 -19.82 -14.31 -3.46
N SER A 267 -19.78 -15.41 -2.70
CA SER A 267 -19.56 -16.76 -3.23
C SER A 267 -20.84 -17.60 -3.10
N SER A 268 -21.34 -18.15 -4.21
CA SER A 268 -22.46 -19.10 -4.21
C SER A 268 -22.08 -20.43 -3.57
N GLN A 269 -20.89 -20.98 -3.88
CA GLN A 269 -20.33 -22.19 -3.26
C GLN A 269 -20.30 -22.11 -1.72
N LEU A 270 -19.96 -20.95 -1.16
CA LEU A 270 -19.87 -20.77 0.30
C LEU A 270 -21.16 -20.22 0.95
N ASN A 271 -22.09 -19.69 0.16
CA ASN A 271 -23.23 -18.88 0.64
C ASN A 271 -22.78 -17.76 1.61
N LYS A 272 -21.71 -17.05 1.23
CA LYS A 272 -21.04 -16.03 2.06
C LYS A 272 -20.60 -14.83 1.24
N ARG A 273 -20.44 -13.71 1.93
CA ARG A 273 -19.64 -12.59 1.44
C ARG A 273 -18.16 -13.02 1.41
N VAL A 274 -17.37 -12.50 0.48
CA VAL A 274 -15.93 -12.84 0.38
C VAL A 274 -15.07 -11.60 0.22
N LEU A 275 -13.84 -11.67 0.71
CA LEU A 275 -12.78 -10.67 0.49
C LEU A 275 -11.50 -11.39 0.04
N PHE A 276 -10.82 -10.82 -0.95
CA PHE A 276 -9.61 -11.37 -1.54
C PHE A 276 -8.36 -10.62 -1.11
N GLU A 277 -7.37 -11.36 -0.63
CA GLU A 277 -6.08 -10.85 -0.15
C GLU A 277 -4.92 -11.63 -0.80
N SER A 278 -3.77 -10.97 -1.01
CA SER A 278 -2.53 -11.65 -1.39
C SER A 278 -1.40 -11.29 -0.44
N ASN A 279 -0.62 -12.30 -0.04
CA ASN A 279 0.61 -12.10 0.73
C ASN A 279 1.78 -11.79 -0.22
N ASN A 280 1.66 -10.73 -1.01
CA ASN A 280 2.75 -10.25 -1.86
C ASN A 280 2.67 -8.73 -2.09
N MET A 281 3.83 -8.08 -2.24
CA MET A 281 3.95 -6.65 -2.54
C MET A 281 3.76 -6.33 -4.04
N TYR A 282 2.92 -7.10 -4.73
CA TYR A 282 2.64 -6.84 -6.12
C TYR A 282 1.52 -5.82 -6.30
N ASN A 283 1.79 -4.77 -7.08
CA ASN A 283 0.85 -3.67 -7.30
C ASN A 283 -0.31 -4.11 -8.21
N PHE A 284 -1.41 -4.55 -7.58
CA PHE A 284 -2.61 -5.06 -8.25
C PHE A 284 -3.28 -4.06 -9.20
N LEU A 285 -3.09 -2.74 -9.00
CA LEU A 285 -3.60 -1.70 -9.90
C LEU A 285 -2.98 -1.75 -11.30
N LYS A 286 -1.84 -2.45 -11.47
CA LYS A 286 -1.14 -2.62 -12.75
C LYS A 286 -1.38 -3.99 -13.41
N GLU A 287 -2.25 -4.80 -12.82
CA GLU A 287 -2.50 -6.19 -13.24
C GLU A 287 -3.71 -6.30 -14.18
N CYS A 288 -4.23 -7.52 -14.42
CA CYS A 288 -5.46 -7.71 -15.19
C CYS A 288 -6.70 -7.15 -14.48
N ASN A 289 -7.71 -6.70 -15.24
CA ASN A 289 -8.93 -6.09 -14.69
C ASN A 289 -9.65 -6.99 -13.68
N LEU A 290 -9.61 -8.31 -13.87
CA LEU A 290 -10.18 -9.29 -12.93
C LEU A 290 -9.50 -9.25 -11.57
N TYR A 291 -8.17 -9.42 -11.53
CA TYR A 291 -7.41 -9.40 -10.27
C TYR A 291 -7.50 -8.03 -9.59
N ARG A 292 -7.46 -6.94 -10.37
CA ARG A 292 -7.64 -5.57 -9.86
C ARG A 292 -9.02 -5.40 -9.21
N LEU A 293 -10.10 -5.77 -9.90
CA LEU A 293 -11.49 -5.63 -9.44
C LEU A 293 -11.73 -6.40 -8.14
N LEU A 294 -11.28 -7.65 -8.07
CA LEU A 294 -11.43 -8.49 -6.89
C LEU A 294 -10.71 -7.89 -5.67
N ARG A 295 -9.51 -7.31 -5.85
CA ARG A 295 -8.79 -6.62 -4.76
C ARG A 295 -9.40 -5.28 -4.38
N GLU A 296 -9.83 -4.46 -5.34
CA GLU A 296 -10.40 -3.14 -5.07
C GLU A 296 -11.74 -3.21 -4.34
N ILE A 297 -12.66 -4.09 -4.77
CA ILE A 297 -13.93 -4.31 -4.04
C ILE A 297 -13.64 -4.82 -2.62
N SER A 298 -12.64 -5.69 -2.46
CA SER A 298 -12.23 -6.19 -1.14
C SER A 298 -11.66 -5.11 -0.21
N MET A 299 -11.35 -3.92 -0.75
CA MET A 299 -10.83 -2.76 -0.02
C MET A 299 -11.78 -1.55 -0.07
N GLU A 300 -12.97 -1.68 -0.63
CA GLU A 300 -13.88 -0.56 -0.88
C GLU A 300 -14.36 0.15 0.40
N SER A 301 -14.34 -0.56 1.52
CA SER A 301 -14.69 -0.03 2.85
C SER A 301 -13.50 0.56 3.63
N VAL A 302 -12.31 0.69 3.01
CA VAL A 302 -11.06 1.09 3.68
C VAL A 302 -10.56 2.46 3.21
N LYS A 303 -10.21 3.36 4.15
CA LYS A 303 -9.32 4.51 3.94
C LYS A 303 -7.89 4.00 4.10
N CYS A 304 -7.12 3.96 3.01
CA CYS A 304 -5.73 3.47 3.04
C CYS A 304 -4.80 4.40 3.82
N ILE A 305 -3.69 3.86 4.33
CA ILE A 305 -2.55 4.67 4.77
C ILE A 305 -1.77 5.07 3.51
N GLU A 306 -1.63 6.36 3.27
CA GLU A 306 -0.89 6.94 2.15
C GLU A 306 0.44 7.54 2.66
N PRO A 307 1.50 7.56 1.84
CA PRO A 307 2.72 8.28 2.19
C PRO A 307 2.46 9.77 2.39
N MET A 308 3.26 10.40 3.25
CA MET A 308 3.12 11.80 3.65
C MET A 308 3.18 12.75 2.44
N ASN A 309 2.04 13.16 1.89
CA ASN A 309 1.94 13.99 0.69
C ASN A 309 0.92 15.10 0.87
N ASP A 310 1.21 16.26 0.27
CA ASP A 310 0.33 17.44 0.21
C ASP A 310 0.68 18.24 -1.05
N VAL A 311 -0.27 18.45 -1.96
CA VAL A 311 0.01 19.07 -3.27
C VAL A 311 0.59 20.47 -3.15
N SER A 312 0.24 21.22 -2.09
CA SER A 312 0.72 22.59 -1.94
C SER A 312 2.18 22.64 -1.50
N ILE A 313 2.59 21.75 -0.59
CA ILE A 313 4.00 21.59 -0.20
C ILE A 313 4.79 20.92 -1.33
N ASP A 314 4.22 19.87 -1.92
CA ASP A 314 4.84 19.10 -3.00
C ASP A 314 4.85 19.85 -4.36
N SER A 315 4.32 21.07 -4.44
CA SER A 315 4.52 21.97 -5.58
C SER A 315 5.90 22.66 -5.60
N PHE A 316 6.59 22.71 -4.45
CA PHE A 316 7.87 23.43 -4.32
C PHE A 316 9.08 22.57 -4.71
N SER A 317 10.17 23.26 -5.09
CA SER A 317 11.46 22.63 -5.39
C SER A 317 12.27 22.22 -4.15
N TYR A 318 11.80 22.57 -2.95
CA TYR A 318 12.33 22.16 -1.65
C TYR A 318 11.18 21.94 -0.68
N SER A 319 11.27 20.89 0.15
CA SER A 319 10.44 20.73 1.35
C SER A 319 11.34 20.53 2.57
N PRO A 320 11.12 21.27 3.67
CA PRO A 320 11.62 20.91 4.99
C PRO A 320 11.17 19.51 5.40
N ARG A 321 11.88 18.94 6.37
CA ARG A 321 11.53 17.65 6.98
C ARG A 321 10.20 17.75 7.72
N ILE A 322 9.39 16.70 7.66
CA ILE A 322 8.13 16.57 8.42
C ILE A 322 8.33 15.53 9.52
N ARG A 323 8.11 15.93 10.79
CA ARG A 323 8.41 15.10 11.97
C ARG A 323 7.29 15.16 13.01
N TYR A 324 7.05 14.04 13.67
CA TYR A 324 6.25 13.89 14.89
C TYR A 324 7.09 13.14 15.93
N LYS A 325 7.20 13.65 17.16
CA LYS A 325 8.14 13.11 18.19
C LYS A 325 9.55 12.90 17.61
N ASN A 326 10.14 11.71 17.72
CA ASN A 326 11.40 11.32 17.08
C ASN A 326 11.21 10.62 15.71
N VAL A 327 9.99 10.59 15.18
CA VAL A 327 9.63 9.93 13.92
C VAL A 327 9.54 10.93 12.76
N ILE A 328 10.37 10.70 11.74
CA ILE A 328 10.41 11.47 10.50
C ILE A 328 9.39 10.86 9.53
N LEU A 329 8.31 11.59 9.30
CA LEU A 329 7.20 11.19 8.41
C LEU A 329 7.51 11.47 6.93
N LYS A 330 8.31 12.51 6.66
CA LYS A 330 8.87 12.80 5.34
C LYS A 330 10.28 13.40 5.52
N PRO A 331 11.34 12.83 4.93
CA PRO A 331 12.64 13.48 4.86
C PRO A 331 12.55 14.88 4.22
N ALA A 332 13.49 15.76 4.55
CA ALA A 332 13.71 16.96 3.75
C ALA A 332 14.16 16.54 2.34
N TYR A 333 13.69 17.22 1.30
CA TYR A 333 14.00 16.87 -0.08
C TYR A 333 14.10 18.10 -0.98
N TRP A 334 14.80 17.94 -2.10
CA TRP A 334 14.90 18.92 -3.18
C TRP A 334 14.50 18.29 -4.51
N LYS A 335 13.68 18.98 -5.32
CA LYS A 335 13.21 18.49 -6.64
C LYS A 335 14.01 19.12 -7.77
N ILE A 336 15.14 18.50 -8.11
CA ILE A 336 16.00 18.93 -9.22
C ILE A 336 15.40 18.41 -10.54
N ASN A 337 15.25 19.29 -11.53
CA ASN A 337 14.79 18.98 -12.88
C ASN A 337 15.28 20.05 -13.87
N GLU A 338 15.17 19.80 -15.17
CA GLU A 338 15.71 20.67 -16.25
C GLU A 338 15.19 22.12 -16.24
N MET A 339 14.02 22.40 -15.65
CA MET A 339 13.50 23.77 -15.53
C MET A 339 14.16 24.58 -14.40
N VAL A 340 14.75 23.89 -13.42
CA VAL A 340 15.34 24.49 -12.21
C VAL A 340 16.88 24.42 -12.25
N LEU A 341 17.42 23.33 -12.80
CA LEU A 341 18.84 23.14 -13.07
C LEU A 341 19.01 22.55 -14.49
N PRO A 342 19.07 23.40 -15.53
CA PRO A 342 19.19 22.94 -16.92
C PRO A 342 20.48 22.14 -17.16
N LEU A 343 20.40 21.07 -17.95
CA LEU A 343 21.60 20.31 -18.32
C LEU A 343 22.51 21.14 -19.25
N PRO A 344 23.79 21.35 -18.92
CA PRO A 344 24.74 22.06 -19.76
C PRO A 344 25.12 21.25 -21.00
N LYS A 345 25.68 21.92 -22.01
CA LYS A 345 26.07 21.31 -23.30
C LYS A 345 27.55 20.89 -23.35
N ASN A 346 28.20 20.96 -22.19
CA ASN A 346 29.64 20.94 -21.95
C ASN A 346 29.89 20.39 -20.52
N GLU A 347 31.15 20.11 -20.20
CA GLU A 347 31.58 19.46 -18.94
C GLU A 347 31.47 20.38 -17.69
N GLU A 348 30.63 21.42 -17.73
CA GLU A 348 30.44 22.40 -16.64
C GLU A 348 29.40 21.95 -15.59
N TRP A 349 28.78 20.77 -15.76
CA TRP A 349 27.74 20.24 -14.87
C TRP A 349 28.14 20.27 -13.40
N ASP A 350 29.33 19.79 -13.05
CA ASP A 350 29.76 19.70 -11.65
C ASP A 350 29.83 21.10 -11.00
N GLN A 351 30.31 22.11 -11.74
CA GLN A 351 30.36 23.49 -11.25
C GLN A 351 28.97 24.13 -11.15
N GLN A 352 28.05 23.76 -12.03
CA GLN A 352 26.67 24.24 -12.02
C GLN A 352 25.86 23.60 -10.88
N PHE A 353 26.07 22.30 -10.65
CA PHE A 353 25.47 21.54 -9.56
C PHE A 353 26.01 22.00 -8.19
N LEU A 354 27.33 22.18 -8.02
CA LEU A 354 27.91 22.67 -6.76
C LEU A 354 27.36 24.04 -6.35
N LYS A 355 27.24 24.99 -7.29
CA LYS A 355 26.60 26.29 -7.03
C LYS A 355 25.14 26.16 -6.59
N TYR A 356 24.41 25.21 -7.17
CA TYR A 356 23.03 24.91 -6.79
C TYR A 356 22.94 24.22 -5.42
N GLN A 357 23.88 23.32 -5.12
CA GLN A 357 24.02 22.64 -3.83
C GLN A 357 24.23 23.67 -2.69
N GLU A 358 25.19 24.58 -2.88
CA GLU A 358 25.47 25.70 -1.98
C GLU A 358 24.25 26.65 -1.84
N GLN A 359 23.65 27.06 -2.97
CA GLN A 359 22.52 28.01 -2.97
C GLN A 359 21.30 27.49 -2.19
N PHE A 360 21.03 26.19 -2.24
CA PHE A 360 19.85 25.56 -1.62
C PHE A 360 20.15 24.76 -0.36
N ASN A 361 21.37 24.83 0.17
CA ASN A 361 21.85 24.08 1.34
C ASN A 361 21.56 22.56 1.25
N ILE A 362 21.80 21.98 0.09
CA ILE A 362 21.68 20.54 -0.13
C ILE A 362 22.89 19.86 0.55
N PRO A 363 22.68 18.82 1.38
CA PRO A 363 23.75 18.14 2.12
C PRO A 363 24.70 17.31 1.23
#